data_AF-A0A1F5RTI6-F1
#
_entry.id   AF-A0A1F5RTI6-F1
#
_cell.length_a   1.000
_cell.length_b   1.000
_cell.length_c   1.000
_cell.angle_alpha   90.00
_cell.angle_beta   90.00
_cell.angle_gamma   90.00
#
_symmetry.space_group_name_H-M   'P 1'
#
loop_
_entity.id
_entity.type
_entity.pdbx_description
1 polymer ?
#
loop_
_entity_poly.entity_id
_entity_poly.type
_entity_poly.pdbx_seq_one_letter_code
_entity_poly.pdbx_strand_id
1 'polypeptide(L)'
;MGFLLRFIAWATPAFLIAWSIHGSYERAIAAMGAGLAAPPGAQIELLDLELFYPFDLGVYVALCLASSWAAIARRVRAAAIGLPVLVAIEVAVVFVSIKALMAGGDSEAVSRFVDGIFRVEGLVAAAVVWLVLLGRDQLPQLRGHLGR
;
A
#
# COMPACT_ATOMS: atom_id res chain seq x y z
N MET A 1 -24.62 -10.51 -7.14
CA MET A 1 -23.77 -9.36 -7.51
C MET A 1 -22.33 -9.83 -7.66
N GLY A 2 -21.71 -9.58 -8.82
CA GLY A 2 -20.33 -10.02 -9.09
C GLY A 2 -19.31 -9.35 -8.18
N PHE A 3 -18.12 -9.95 -8.06
CA PHE A 3 -17.01 -9.40 -7.27
C PHE A 3 -16.67 -7.97 -7.68
N LEU A 4 -16.57 -7.70 -8.98
CA LEU A 4 -16.23 -6.38 -9.52
C LEU A 4 -17.20 -5.29 -9.06
N LEU A 5 -18.51 -5.54 -9.09
CA LEU A 5 -19.52 -4.56 -8.65
C LEU A 5 -19.40 -4.26 -7.15
N ARG A 6 -19.12 -5.27 -6.33
CA ARG A 6 -18.88 -5.08 -4.88
C ARG A 6 -17.59 -4.32 -4.64
N PHE A 7 -16.54 -4.64 -5.40
CA PHE A 7 -15.27 -3.93 -5.32
C PHE A 7 -15.46 -2.45 -5.65
N ILE A 8 -16.12 -2.11 -6.77
CA ILE A 8 -16.43 -0.73 -7.12
C ILE A 8 -17.24 -0.04 -6.01
N ALA A 9 -18.29 -0.71 -5.50
CA ALA A 9 -19.12 -0.16 -4.43
C ALA A 9 -18.35 0.13 -3.14
N TRP A 10 -17.34 -0.67 -2.79
CA TRP A 10 -16.49 -0.44 -1.61
C TRP A 10 -15.30 0.48 -1.88
N ALA A 11 -14.79 0.49 -3.12
CA ALA A 11 -13.69 1.34 -3.54
C ALA A 11 -14.11 2.82 -3.53
N THR A 12 -15.32 3.15 -3.99
CA THR A 12 -15.82 4.53 -4.01
C THR A 12 -15.75 5.23 -2.65
N PRO A 13 -16.37 4.71 -1.56
CA PRO A 13 -16.27 5.34 -0.26
C PRO A 13 -14.85 5.29 0.32
N ALA A 14 -14.09 4.22 0.08
CA ALA A 14 -12.69 4.13 0.52
C ALA A 14 -11.83 5.23 -0.13
N PHE A 15 -12.08 5.52 -1.42
CA PHE A 15 -11.39 6.58 -2.16
C PHE A 15 -11.75 7.97 -1.65
N LEU A 16 -13.02 8.21 -1.30
CA LEU A 16 -13.44 9.47 -0.68
C LEU A 16 -12.75 9.70 0.68
N ILE A 17 -12.64 8.65 1.49
CA ILE A 17 -11.93 8.71 2.77
C ILE A 17 -10.44 8.97 2.53
N ALA A 18 -9.80 8.20 1.65
CA ALA A 18 -8.40 8.38 1.27
C ALA A 18 -8.12 9.81 0.80
N TRP A 19 -8.99 10.35 -0.08
CA TRP A 19 -8.91 11.71 -0.58
C TRP A 19 -8.93 12.75 0.56
N SER A 20 -9.83 12.59 1.53
CA SER A 20 -9.97 13.55 2.63
C SER A 20 -8.79 13.56 3.61
N ILE A 21 -8.04 12.46 3.71
CA ILE A 21 -6.89 12.34 4.61
C ILE A 21 -5.54 12.45 3.90
N HIS A 22 -5.53 12.47 2.57
CA HIS A 22 -4.33 12.31 1.74
C HIS A 22 -3.17 13.21 2.17
N GLY A 23 -3.36 14.53 2.22
CA GLY A 23 -2.26 15.44 2.58
C GLY A 23 -1.76 15.28 4.03
N SER A 24 -2.60 14.85 4.97
CA SER A 24 -2.14 14.56 6.35
C SER A 24 -1.41 13.22 6.43
N TYR A 25 -1.86 12.24 5.63
CA TYR A 25 -1.24 10.93 5.53
C TYR A 25 0.15 11.01 4.92
N GLU A 26 0.31 11.70 3.79
CA GLU A 26 1.61 11.90 3.13
C GLU A 26 2.62 12.55 4.07
N ARG A 27 2.23 13.64 4.76
CA ARG A 27 3.09 14.30 5.74
C ARG A 27 3.52 13.37 6.87
N ALA A 28 2.62 12.51 7.36
CA ALA A 28 2.94 11.55 8.42
C ALA A 28 3.93 10.49 7.93
N ILE A 29 3.71 9.90 6.75
CA ILE A 29 4.61 8.89 6.17
C ILE A 29 5.98 9.49 5.87
N ALA A 30 6.02 10.68 5.26
CA ALA A 30 7.25 11.41 4.99
C ALA A 30 8.02 11.73 6.27
N ALA A 31 7.34 12.21 7.32
CA ALA A 31 7.96 12.48 8.61
C ALA A 31 8.52 11.21 9.28
N MET A 32 7.80 10.08 9.20
CA MET A 32 8.29 8.80 9.71
C MET A 32 9.52 8.31 8.92
N GLY A 33 9.46 8.33 7.59
CA GLY A 33 10.57 7.92 6.74
C GLY A 33 11.81 8.80 6.92
N ALA A 34 11.64 10.12 6.94
CA ALA A 34 12.70 11.09 7.22
C ALA A 34 13.29 10.91 8.61
N GLY A 35 12.45 10.76 9.63
CA GLY A 35 12.89 10.55 11.01
C GLY A 35 13.72 9.27 11.18
N LEU A 36 13.39 8.21 10.46
CA LEU A 36 14.17 6.97 10.43
C LEU A 36 15.46 7.09 9.61
N ALA A 37 15.45 7.88 8.54
CA ALA A 37 16.58 8.02 7.63
C ALA A 37 17.63 9.06 8.08
N ALA A 38 17.21 10.05 8.87
CA ALA A 38 18.03 11.19 9.27
C ALA A 38 19.29 10.75 10.06
N PRO A 39 20.48 11.26 9.68
CA PRO A 39 21.66 11.18 10.53
C PRO A 39 21.41 11.86 11.89
N PRO A 40 22.11 11.44 12.97
CA PRO A 40 22.03 12.12 14.25
C PRO A 40 22.30 13.63 14.13
N GLY A 41 21.35 14.46 14.56
CA GLY A 41 21.46 15.92 14.52
C GLY A 41 21.08 16.58 13.19
N ALA A 42 20.64 15.83 12.19
CA ALA A 42 20.15 16.37 10.91
C ALA A 42 18.61 16.35 10.85
N GLN A 43 18.04 17.31 10.12
CA GLN A 43 16.63 17.30 9.73
C GLN A 43 16.56 17.17 8.21
N ILE A 44 15.79 16.20 7.73
CA ILE A 44 15.53 16.01 6.29
C ILE A 44 14.17 16.63 6.00
N GLU A 45 14.17 17.73 5.24
CA GLU A 45 12.96 18.33 4.70
C GLU A 45 12.66 17.67 3.35
N LEU A 46 11.52 16.97 3.27
CA LEU A 46 11.05 16.35 2.04
C LEU A 46 10.01 17.28 1.42
N LEU A 47 10.30 17.81 0.24
CA LEU A 47 9.34 18.57 -0.55
C LEU A 47 8.63 17.61 -1.52
N ASP A 48 7.30 17.64 -1.51
CA ASP A 48 6.40 17.08 -2.54
C ASP A 48 6.76 15.67 -3.02
N LEU A 49 6.65 14.70 -2.12
CA LEU A 49 6.50 13.30 -2.51
C LEU A 49 5.05 13.11 -2.99
N GLU A 50 4.81 13.08 -4.31
CA GLU A 50 3.51 12.69 -4.87
C GLU A 50 3.23 11.21 -4.55
N LEU A 51 2.62 10.95 -3.40
CA LEU A 51 2.43 9.61 -2.87
C LEU A 51 0.96 9.20 -2.97
N PHE A 52 0.67 8.28 -3.89
CA PHE A 52 -0.67 7.71 -4.06
C PHE A 52 -1.07 6.70 -2.97
N TYR A 53 -0.22 6.52 -1.95
CA TYR A 53 -0.37 5.58 -0.84
C TYR A 53 -1.73 5.48 -0.15
N PRO A 54 -2.42 6.59 0.23
CA PRO A 54 -3.71 6.44 0.91
C PRO A 54 -4.77 5.81 0.00
N PHE A 55 -4.64 5.93 -1.32
CA PHE A 55 -5.53 5.28 -2.28
C PHE A 55 -5.28 3.77 -2.37
N ASP A 56 -4.04 3.33 -2.27
CA ASP A 56 -3.67 1.91 -2.26
C ASP A 56 -4.21 1.19 -1.02
N LEU A 57 -4.17 1.85 0.13
CA LEU A 57 -4.85 1.38 1.34
C LEU A 57 -6.37 1.28 1.14
N GLY A 58 -6.96 2.26 0.46
CA GLY A 58 -8.38 2.24 0.08
C GLY A 58 -8.73 1.05 -0.82
N VAL A 59 -7.90 0.78 -1.83
CA VAL A 59 -8.02 -0.40 -2.70
C VAL A 59 -7.91 -1.68 -1.90
N TYR A 60 -6.94 -1.79 -1.00
CA TYR A 60 -6.77 -2.96 -0.13
C TYR A 60 -8.01 -3.23 0.73
N VAL A 61 -8.56 -2.19 1.37
CA VAL A 61 -9.79 -2.32 2.17
C VAL A 61 -10.96 -2.75 1.30
N ALA A 62 -11.11 -2.16 0.10
CA ALA A 62 -12.15 -2.54 -0.84
C ALA A 62 -12.03 -4.00 -1.30
N LEU A 63 -10.81 -4.49 -1.57
CA LEU A 63 -10.53 -5.90 -1.87
C LEU A 63 -10.97 -6.80 -0.71
N CYS A 64 -10.61 -6.44 0.53
CA CYS A 64 -11.01 -7.19 1.73
C CYS A 64 -12.53 -7.29 1.87
N LEU A 65 -13.25 -6.17 1.70
CA LEU A 65 -14.71 -6.12 1.86
C LEU A 65 -15.46 -6.81 0.72
N ALA A 66 -14.96 -6.68 -0.53
CA ALA A 66 -15.53 -7.30 -1.72
C ALA A 66 -15.39 -8.83 -1.77
N SER A 67 -14.49 -9.40 -0.95
CA SER A 67 -14.18 -10.83 -0.85
C SER A 67 -15.30 -11.64 -0.21
N SER A 68 -16.45 -11.76 -0.91
CA SER A 68 -17.68 -12.31 -0.34
C SER A 68 -17.60 -13.75 0.14
N TRP A 69 -16.64 -14.51 -0.38
CA TRP A 69 -16.40 -15.90 -0.03
C TRP A 69 -15.86 -16.06 1.39
N ALA A 70 -15.21 -15.03 1.95
CA ALA A 70 -14.71 -15.07 3.31
C ALA A 70 -15.79 -14.61 4.31
N ALA A 71 -15.81 -15.17 5.52
CA ALA A 71 -16.66 -14.67 6.60
C ALA A 71 -16.31 -13.21 6.96
N ILE A 72 -17.28 -12.41 7.41
CA ILE A 72 -17.06 -10.98 7.71
C ILE A 72 -15.95 -10.75 8.75
N ALA A 73 -15.91 -11.58 9.80
CA ALA A 73 -14.86 -11.52 10.84
C ALA A 73 -13.45 -11.69 10.24
N ARG A 74 -13.31 -12.53 9.21
CA ARG A 74 -12.03 -12.72 8.51
C ARG A 74 -11.66 -11.53 7.64
N ARG A 75 -12.64 -10.94 6.93
CA ARG A 75 -12.41 -9.73 6.12
C ARG A 75 -11.95 -8.57 7.00
N VAL A 76 -12.62 -8.36 8.13
CA VAL A 76 -12.26 -7.33 9.11
C VAL A 76 -10.90 -7.60 9.71
N ARG A 77 -10.59 -8.85 10.11
CA ARG A 77 -9.26 -9.23 10.61
C ARG A 77 -8.18 -8.99 9.57
N ALA A 78 -8.42 -9.35 8.30
CA ALA A 78 -7.49 -9.11 7.22
C ALA A 78 -7.26 -7.61 7.00
N ALA A 79 -8.32 -6.78 7.03
CA ALA A 79 -8.19 -5.34 6.97
C ALA A 79 -7.36 -4.79 8.15
N ALA A 80 -7.68 -5.22 9.37
CA ALA A 80 -7.02 -4.78 10.60
C ALA A 80 -5.52 -5.15 10.67
N ILE A 81 -5.13 -6.28 10.07
CA ILE A 81 -3.72 -6.72 10.02
C ILE A 81 -3.00 -6.13 8.80
N GLY A 82 -3.66 -6.13 7.63
CA GLY A 82 -3.01 -5.73 6.39
C GLY A 82 -2.79 -4.23 6.29
N LEU A 83 -3.68 -3.40 6.83
CA LEU A 83 -3.49 -1.94 6.87
C LEU A 83 -2.16 -1.55 7.57
N PRO A 84 -1.88 -1.96 8.82
CA PRO A 84 -0.60 -1.62 9.45
C PRO A 84 0.61 -2.26 8.74
N VAL A 85 0.44 -3.43 8.11
CA VAL A 85 1.51 -4.02 7.27
C VAL A 85 1.82 -3.13 6.07
N LEU A 86 0.80 -2.67 5.34
CA LEU A 86 0.99 -1.79 4.18
C LEU A 86 1.61 -0.46 4.58
N VAL A 87 1.11 0.17 5.65
CA VAL A 87 1.73 1.39 6.23
C VAL A 87 3.20 1.17 6.55
N ALA A 88 3.56 0.03 7.14
CA ALA A 88 4.96 -0.29 7.44
C ALA A 88 5.81 -0.47 6.17
N ILE A 89 5.24 -1.07 5.11
CA ILE A 89 5.92 -1.19 3.81
C ILE A 89 6.15 0.19 3.21
N GLU A 90 5.15 1.06 3.18
CA GLU A 90 5.27 2.44 2.65
C GLU A 90 6.35 3.23 3.40
N VAL A 91 6.37 3.16 4.73
CA VAL A 91 7.42 3.80 5.56
C VAL A 91 8.80 3.23 5.22
N ALA A 92 8.91 1.91 5.04
CA ALA A 92 10.17 1.27 4.67
C ALA A 92 10.64 1.70 3.27
N VAL A 93 9.72 1.83 2.31
CA VAL A 93 10.02 2.28 0.95
C VAL A 93 10.50 3.72 0.96
N VAL A 94 9.80 4.63 1.65
CA VAL A 94 10.25 6.02 1.82
C VAL A 94 11.64 6.07 2.48
N PHE A 95 11.86 5.29 3.54
CA PHE A 95 13.16 5.20 4.19
C PHE A 95 14.27 4.75 3.21
N VAL A 96 14.05 3.68 2.44
CA VAL A 96 15.02 3.18 1.45
C VAL A 96 15.28 4.21 0.36
N SER A 97 14.23 4.87 -0.15
CA SER A 97 14.34 5.92 -1.17
C SER A 97 15.20 7.09 -0.68
N ILE A 98 14.98 7.56 0.56
CA ILE A 98 15.81 8.63 1.15
C ILE A 98 17.26 8.18 1.28
N LYS A 99 17.52 6.96 1.78
CA LYS A 99 18.88 6.43 1.88
C LYS A 99 19.57 6.30 0.53
N ALA A 100 18.85 5.88 -0.51
CA ALA A 100 19.36 5.77 -1.86
C ALA A 100 19.74 7.15 -2.42
N LEU A 101 18.90 8.17 -2.22
CA LEU A 101 19.18 9.55 -2.62
C LEU A 101 20.40 10.12 -1.89
N MET A 102 20.52 9.85 -0.58
CA MET A 102 21.65 10.30 0.23
C MET A 102 22.98 9.63 -0.11
N ALA A 103 22.97 8.45 -0.73
CA ALA A 103 24.18 7.71 -1.07
C ALA A 103 25.04 8.38 -2.16
N GLY A 104 24.59 9.51 -2.74
CA GLY A 104 25.40 10.34 -3.63
C GLY A 104 25.63 9.75 -5.02
N GLY A 105 24.77 8.82 -5.46
CA GLY A 105 24.78 8.28 -6.82
C GLY A 105 24.27 9.27 -7.87
N ASP A 106 24.12 8.80 -9.11
CA ASP A 106 23.47 9.56 -10.19
C ASP A 106 22.04 9.94 -9.76
N SER A 107 21.86 11.20 -9.38
CA SER A 107 20.61 11.73 -8.82
C SER A 107 19.42 11.56 -9.76
N GLU A 108 19.64 11.57 -11.08
CA GLU A 108 18.57 11.42 -12.06
C GLU A 108 18.12 9.96 -12.18
N ALA A 109 19.07 9.03 -12.20
CA ALA A 109 18.78 7.59 -12.22
C ALA A 109 18.08 7.14 -10.92
N VAL A 110 18.54 7.65 -9.77
CA VAL A 110 17.93 7.34 -8.46
C VAL A 110 16.53 7.91 -8.36
N SER A 111 16.30 9.16 -8.80
CA SER A 111 14.96 9.75 -8.82
C SER A 111 13.99 8.96 -9.70
N ARG A 112 14.39 8.56 -10.92
CA ARG A 112 13.55 7.73 -11.80
C ARG A 112 13.22 6.37 -11.19
N PHE A 113 14.19 5.74 -10.52
CA PHE A 113 14.00 4.46 -9.85
C PHE A 113 13.01 4.58 -8.69
N VAL A 114 13.18 5.61 -7.86
CA VAL A 114 12.31 5.92 -6.72
C VAL A 114 10.87 6.21 -7.19
N ASP A 115 10.69 7.02 -8.23
CA ASP A 115 9.38 7.29 -8.84
C ASP A 115 8.73 6.00 -9.37
N GLY A 116 9.53 5.14 -10.01
CA GLY A 116 9.07 3.84 -10.52
C GLY A 116 8.58 2.92 -9.41
N ILE A 117 9.29 2.87 -8.27
CA ILE A 117 8.88 2.11 -7.10
C ILE A 117 7.57 2.67 -6.56
N PHE A 118 7.49 3.98 -6.30
CA PHE A 118 6.29 4.59 -5.70
C PHE A 118 5.02 4.34 -6.51
N ARG A 119 5.11 4.27 -7.84
CA ARG A 119 3.96 4.02 -8.72
C ARG A 119 3.43 2.58 -8.71
N VAL A 120 4.29 1.60 -8.45
CA VAL A 120 3.95 0.18 -8.61
C VAL A 120 3.79 -0.52 -7.27
N GLU A 121 4.56 -0.08 -6.27
CA GLU A 121 4.71 -0.77 -4.99
C GLU A 121 3.40 -0.86 -4.23
N GLY A 122 2.65 0.23 -4.07
CA GLY A 122 1.45 0.24 -3.23
C GLY A 122 0.36 -0.74 -3.71
N LEU A 123 0.01 -0.72 -5.01
CA LEU A 123 -0.97 -1.67 -5.58
C LEU A 123 -0.49 -3.13 -5.52
N VAL A 124 0.79 -3.37 -5.81
CA VAL A 124 1.36 -4.72 -5.76
C VAL A 124 1.38 -5.23 -4.32
N ALA A 125 1.81 -4.41 -3.36
CA ALA A 125 1.81 -4.74 -1.95
C ALA A 125 0.38 -5.02 -1.46
N ALA A 126 -0.59 -4.16 -1.80
CA ALA A 126 -2.00 -4.35 -1.47
C ALA A 126 -2.52 -5.71 -2.00
N ALA A 127 -2.26 -6.04 -3.26
CA ALA A 127 -2.68 -7.30 -3.85
C ALA A 127 -2.01 -8.51 -3.18
N VAL A 128 -0.70 -8.44 -2.91
CA VAL A 128 0.06 -9.51 -2.25
C VAL A 128 -0.42 -9.74 -0.83
N VAL A 129 -0.55 -8.68 -0.02
CA VAL A 129 -1.04 -8.76 1.37
C VAL A 129 -2.46 -9.33 1.40
N TRP A 130 -3.32 -8.89 0.48
CA TRP A 130 -4.68 -9.43 0.35
C TRP A 130 -4.67 -10.92 -0.01
N LEU A 131 -3.85 -11.35 -0.98
CA LEU A 131 -3.71 -12.76 -1.35
C LEU A 131 -3.19 -13.61 -0.19
N VAL A 132 -2.23 -13.10 0.59
CA VAL A 132 -1.66 -13.79 1.75
C VAL A 132 -2.69 -13.96 2.86
N LEU A 133 -3.49 -12.94 3.16
CA LEU A 133 -4.42 -12.94 4.30
C LEU A 133 -5.79 -13.56 3.97
N LEU A 134 -6.27 -13.41 2.73
CA LEU A 134 -7.60 -13.88 2.30
C LEU A 134 -7.57 -14.85 1.11
N GLY A 135 -6.56 -14.77 0.24
CA GLY A 135 -6.47 -15.58 -0.98
C GLY A 135 -5.99 -17.03 -0.76
N ARG A 136 -5.29 -17.32 0.34
CA ARG A 136 -4.73 -18.66 0.63
C ARG A 136 -5.75 -19.80 0.56
N ASP A 137 -7.01 -19.55 0.93
CA ASP A 137 -8.05 -20.59 0.96
C ASP A 137 -8.75 -20.81 -0.40
N GLN A 138 -8.60 -19.90 -1.36
CA GLN A 138 -9.14 -20.07 -2.72
C GLN A 138 -8.16 -20.75 -3.69
N LEU A 139 -6.86 -20.69 -3.41
CA LEU A 139 -5.82 -21.32 -4.25
C LEU A 139 -6.04 -22.83 -4.49
N PRO A 140 -6.52 -23.65 -3.53
CA PRO A 140 -6.85 -25.05 -3.78
C PRO A 140 -8.03 -25.24 -4.76
N GLN A 141 -9.03 -24.36 -4.72
CA GLN A 141 -10.23 -24.45 -5.57
C GLN A 141 -9.92 -24.08 -7.03
N LEU A 142 -9.03 -23.10 -7.25
CA LEU A 142 -8.55 -22.71 -8.58
C LEU A 142 -7.65 -23.79 -9.21
N ARG A 143 -6.81 -24.48 -8.42
CA ARG A 143 -6.02 -25.63 -8.90
C ARG A 143 -6.91 -26.79 -9.37
N GLY A 144 -8.06 -27.01 -8.74
CA GLY A 144 -9.03 -28.01 -9.16
C GLY A 144 -9.70 -27.71 -10.51
N HIS A 145 -9.71 -26.45 -10.96
CA HIS A 145 -10.29 -26.03 -12.24
C HIS A 145 -9.27 -25.90 -13.37
N LEU A 146 -7.98 -25.73 -13.07
CA LEU A 146 -6.90 -25.71 -14.05
C LEU A 146 -6.27 -27.11 -14.29
N GLY A 147 -6.64 -28.10 -13.48
CA GLY A 147 -6.25 -29.50 -13.60
C GLY A 147 -7.27 -30.39 -14.31
N ARG A 148 -8.24 -29.82 -15.03
CA ARG A 148 -9.20 -30.54 -15.87
C ARG A 148 -9.20 -29.97 -17.28
#